data_AF-A0A1M5WLI6-F1
#
_entry.id   AF-A0A1M5WLI6-F1
#
_cell.length_a   1.000
_cell.length_b   1.000
_cell.length_c   1.000
_cell.angle_alpha   90.00
_cell.angle_beta   90.00
_cell.angle_gamma   90.00
#
_symmetry.space_group_name_H-M   'P 1'
#
loop_
_entity.id
_entity.type
_entity.pdbx_description
1 polymer ?
#
loop_
_entity_poly.entity_id
_entity_poly.type
_entity_poly.pdbx_seq_one_letter_code
_entity_poly.pdbx_strand_id
1 'polypeptide(L)'
;MIGPDKKKLYPNENIKTVCYISNLPKRPNVEIGEYTYYSDNQKSPEKFYDNIENHYEFLGDKLIIGKFCAIAEGVKFIMNGANHRMDGITTYPFNIFGCGWEKVTPTVDELPFKGDTVIGNDVWIGQNVTIMPGVKVGDGAIIASNSTVVRDVEPYTIYGGNPAKFIKKRFSDEKIEFLLKLQWWNWDEEKIFNNLENLTSEVGLEQLL
;
A
#
# COMPACT_ATOMS: atom_id res chain seq x y z
N MET A 1 -25.54 -16.45 -1.48
CA MET A 1 -24.54 -15.39 -1.73
C MET A 1 -23.26 -15.84 -1.03
N ILE A 2 -22.13 -15.91 -1.74
CA ILE A 2 -20.87 -16.52 -1.27
C ILE A 2 -19.84 -15.47 -0.79
N GLY A 3 -20.25 -14.21 -0.64
CA GLY A 3 -19.39 -13.10 -0.26
C GLY A 3 -20.01 -11.75 -0.60
N PRO A 4 -19.37 -10.64 -0.22
CA PRO A 4 -19.79 -9.30 -0.61
C PRO A 4 -19.61 -9.10 -2.13
N ASP A 5 -20.45 -8.26 -2.73
CA ASP A 5 -20.26 -7.83 -4.12
C ASP A 5 -18.99 -6.98 -4.23
N LYS A 6 -17.96 -7.53 -4.86
CA LYS A 6 -16.66 -6.88 -5.04
C LYS A 6 -16.70 -5.62 -5.89
N LYS A 7 -17.81 -5.35 -6.60
CA LYS A 7 -18.00 -4.13 -7.40
C LYS A 7 -18.69 -3.01 -6.61
N LYS A 8 -19.28 -3.31 -5.44
CA LYS A 8 -19.85 -2.28 -4.58
C LYS A 8 -18.75 -1.45 -3.95
N LEU A 9 -18.95 -0.13 -3.91
CA LEU A 9 -18.06 0.77 -3.16
C LEU A 9 -18.14 0.50 -1.66
N TYR A 10 -19.36 0.37 -1.13
CA TYR A 10 -19.63 0.00 0.27
C TYR A 10 -20.13 -1.43 0.35
N PRO A 11 -19.27 -2.42 0.60
CA PRO A 11 -19.66 -3.83 0.60
C PRO A 11 -20.60 -4.20 1.76
N ASN A 12 -20.48 -3.52 2.90
CA ASN A 12 -21.39 -3.64 4.03
C ASN A 12 -22.15 -2.32 4.22
N GLU A 13 -23.45 -2.32 3.93
CA GLU A 13 -24.26 -1.11 3.96
C GLU A 13 -24.40 -0.49 5.36
N ASN A 14 -24.15 -1.27 6.41
CA ASN A 14 -24.18 -0.83 7.80
C ASN A 14 -22.86 -0.20 8.28
N ILE A 15 -21.77 -0.31 7.50
CA ILE A 15 -20.45 0.20 7.87
C ILE A 15 -20.01 1.22 6.81
N LYS A 16 -20.34 2.49 7.04
CA LYS A 16 -20.02 3.59 6.10
C LYS A 16 -18.60 4.15 6.24
N THR A 17 -17.85 3.68 7.25
CA THR A 17 -16.46 4.09 7.47
C THR A 17 -15.46 3.18 6.75
N VAL A 18 -15.93 2.26 5.91
CA VAL A 18 -15.11 1.32 5.13
C VAL A 18 -15.62 1.25 3.69
N CYS A 19 -14.74 1.39 2.70
CA CYS A 19 -15.07 1.17 1.29
C CYS A 19 -13.99 0.37 0.55
N TYR A 20 -14.38 -0.33 -0.51
CA TYR A 20 -13.42 -0.95 -1.44
C TYR A 20 -12.79 0.12 -2.33
N ILE A 21 -11.54 0.45 -2.04
CA ILE A 21 -10.82 1.49 -2.78
C ILE A 21 -10.46 1.08 -4.22
N SER A 22 -10.53 -0.22 -4.53
CA SER A 22 -10.45 -0.72 -5.90
C SER A 22 -11.57 -0.21 -6.82
N ASN A 23 -12.69 0.21 -6.22
CA ASN A 23 -13.91 0.67 -6.92
C ASN A 23 -14.04 2.20 -6.95
N LEU A 24 -13.05 2.94 -6.47
CA LEU A 24 -12.99 4.39 -6.65
C LEU A 24 -12.78 4.73 -8.14
N PRO A 25 -13.12 5.96 -8.57
CA PRO A 25 -12.78 6.44 -9.91
C PRO A 25 -11.31 6.18 -10.22
N LYS A 26 -11.01 5.77 -11.45
CA LYS A 26 -9.62 5.48 -11.84
C LYS A 26 -8.78 6.76 -11.75
N ARG A 27 -7.57 6.62 -11.21
CA ARG A 27 -6.56 7.67 -11.12
C ARG A 27 -5.31 7.22 -11.90
N PRO A 28 -4.70 8.08 -12.74
CA PRO A 28 -3.45 7.74 -13.42
C PRO A 28 -2.37 7.27 -12.43
N ASN A 29 -1.54 6.33 -12.89
CA ASN A 29 -0.42 5.75 -12.12
C ASN A 29 -0.80 5.12 -10.76
N VAL A 30 -2.08 4.81 -10.54
CA VAL A 30 -2.54 4.11 -9.33
C VAL A 30 -3.28 2.83 -9.72
N GLU A 31 -2.79 1.70 -9.24
CA GLU A 31 -3.36 0.37 -9.48
C GLU A 31 -3.74 -0.25 -8.13
N ILE A 32 -4.98 -0.73 -7.99
CA ILE A 32 -5.51 -1.27 -6.72
C ILE A 32 -6.27 -2.56 -6.99
N GLY A 33 -5.88 -3.63 -6.30
CA GLY A 33 -6.49 -4.96 -6.39
C GLY A 33 -7.87 -5.05 -5.73
N GLU A 34 -8.70 -5.95 -6.24
CA GLU A 34 -10.05 -6.23 -5.71
C GLU A 34 -10.03 -6.54 -4.20
N TYR A 35 -11.15 -6.24 -3.52
CA TYR A 35 -11.37 -6.45 -2.07
C TYR A 35 -10.49 -5.63 -1.12
N THR A 36 -9.48 -4.93 -1.63
CA THR A 36 -8.68 -4.02 -0.81
C THR A 36 -9.54 -2.85 -0.35
N TYR A 37 -9.56 -2.62 0.97
CA TYR A 37 -10.37 -1.59 1.59
C TYR A 37 -9.53 -0.53 2.28
N TYR A 38 -10.12 0.66 2.39
CA TYR A 38 -9.65 1.71 3.28
C TYR A 38 -10.73 2.01 4.31
N SER A 39 -10.32 2.24 5.55
CA SER A 39 -11.20 2.68 6.63
C SER A 39 -10.84 4.10 7.08
N ASP A 40 -11.85 4.95 7.23
CA ASP A 40 -11.67 6.33 7.71
C ASP A 40 -12.93 6.78 8.46
N ASN A 41 -12.77 7.12 9.74
CA ASN A 41 -13.87 7.57 10.60
C ASN A 41 -13.97 9.09 10.69
N GLN A 42 -13.01 9.85 10.12
CA GLN A 42 -12.94 11.31 10.28
C GLN A 42 -13.37 12.07 9.04
N LYS A 43 -12.90 11.68 7.86
CA LYS A 43 -13.17 12.40 6.60
C LYS A 43 -14.20 11.66 5.77
N SER A 44 -13.80 10.50 5.24
CA SER A 44 -14.59 9.53 4.47
C SER A 44 -13.60 8.56 3.81
N PRO A 45 -13.88 7.25 3.76
CA PRO A 45 -13.01 6.30 3.08
C PRO A 45 -12.92 6.54 1.56
N GLU A 46 -13.86 7.30 0.95
CA GLU A 46 -13.76 7.69 -0.46
C GLU A 46 -12.62 8.67 -0.76
N LYS A 47 -12.11 9.34 0.27
CA LYS A 47 -11.00 10.31 0.17
C LYS A 47 -9.62 9.65 0.21
N PHE A 48 -9.54 8.34 -0.04
CA PHE A 48 -8.28 7.60 -0.06
C PHE A 48 -7.18 8.28 -0.90
N TYR A 49 -7.52 8.84 -2.07
CA TYR A 49 -6.53 9.50 -2.93
C TYR A 49 -5.93 10.78 -2.33
N ASP A 50 -6.58 11.42 -1.36
CA ASP A 50 -6.02 12.57 -0.64
C ASP A 50 -4.80 12.16 0.21
N ASN A 51 -4.64 10.86 0.46
CA ASN A 51 -3.50 10.29 1.19
C ASN A 51 -2.31 9.90 0.29
N ILE A 52 -2.42 10.11 -1.02
CA ILE A 52 -1.32 9.87 -1.97
C ILE A 52 -0.69 11.21 -2.33
N GLU A 53 0.38 11.55 -1.61
CA GLU A 53 1.01 12.87 -1.64
C GLU A 53 2.19 12.92 -2.62
N ASN A 54 2.40 14.08 -3.25
CA ASN A 54 3.53 14.35 -4.16
C ASN A 54 3.64 13.39 -5.36
N HIS A 55 2.49 12.92 -5.85
CA HIS A 55 2.40 12.02 -7.00
C HIS A 55 2.06 12.82 -8.25
N TYR A 56 3.06 13.03 -9.10
CA TYR A 56 2.91 13.79 -10.34
C TYR A 56 2.96 12.85 -11.54
N GLU A 57 1.95 12.92 -12.40
CA GLU A 57 1.81 12.01 -13.55
C GLU A 57 3.04 12.00 -14.46
N PHE A 58 3.68 13.16 -14.67
CA PHE A 58 4.85 13.31 -15.52
C PHE A 58 6.13 12.62 -14.99
N LEU A 59 6.18 12.27 -13.69
CA LEU A 59 7.29 11.50 -13.12
C LEU A 59 7.18 10.01 -13.40
N GLY A 60 5.98 9.52 -13.74
CA GLY A 60 5.76 8.14 -14.17
C GLY A 60 5.90 7.08 -13.09
N ASP A 61 6.24 7.44 -11.83
CA ASP A 61 6.18 6.49 -10.73
C ASP A 61 4.74 6.03 -10.48
N LYS A 62 4.59 4.79 -10.03
CA LYS A 62 3.30 4.19 -9.73
C LYS A 62 3.13 3.90 -8.25
N LEU A 63 1.88 3.97 -7.79
CA LEU A 63 1.43 3.30 -6.57
C LEU A 63 0.63 2.06 -6.97
N ILE A 64 1.14 0.88 -6.60
CA ILE A 64 0.51 -0.41 -6.88
C ILE A 64 0.14 -1.05 -5.55
N ILE A 65 -1.13 -1.44 -5.38
CA ILE A 65 -1.63 -2.10 -4.18
C ILE A 65 -2.34 -3.39 -4.59
N GLY A 66 -1.95 -4.51 -3.99
CA GLY A 66 -2.53 -5.82 -4.25
C GLY A 66 -3.97 -5.96 -3.77
N LYS A 67 -4.45 -7.20 -3.76
CA LYS A 67 -5.81 -7.58 -3.36
C LYS A 67 -5.88 -7.81 -1.85
N PHE A 68 -7.09 -7.74 -1.29
CA PHE A 68 -7.39 -8.11 0.10
C PHE A 68 -6.55 -7.36 1.16
N CYS A 69 -6.07 -6.15 0.85
CA CYS A 69 -5.34 -5.35 1.84
C CYS A 69 -6.30 -4.61 2.78
N ALA A 70 -5.85 -4.45 4.03
CA ALA A 70 -6.52 -3.69 5.08
C ALA A 70 -5.75 -2.39 5.35
N ILE A 71 -6.29 -1.26 4.88
CA ILE A 71 -5.65 0.04 5.05
C ILE A 71 -6.44 0.87 6.06
N ALA A 72 -5.82 1.16 7.20
CA ALA A 72 -6.43 1.94 8.26
C ALA A 72 -6.35 3.45 7.99
N GLU A 73 -7.16 4.20 8.75
CA GLU A 73 -7.26 5.65 8.66
C GLU A 73 -5.90 6.36 8.77
N GLY A 74 -5.72 7.43 8.00
CA GLY A 74 -4.55 8.30 8.09
C GLY A 74 -3.26 7.70 7.52
N VAL A 75 -3.31 6.50 6.92
CA VAL A 75 -2.18 5.96 6.14
C VAL A 75 -1.86 6.91 4.99
N LYS A 76 -0.58 7.23 4.80
CA LYS A 76 -0.07 8.10 3.74
C LYS A 76 0.93 7.39 2.85
N PHE A 77 0.88 7.71 1.56
CA PHE A 77 1.86 7.30 0.56
C PHE A 77 2.57 8.55 0.05
N ILE A 78 3.86 8.68 0.36
CA ILE A 78 4.70 9.74 -0.18
C ILE A 78 5.33 9.24 -1.47
N MET A 79 5.07 9.93 -2.57
CA MET A 79 5.58 9.57 -3.90
C MET A 79 6.79 10.42 -4.30
N ASN A 80 7.40 10.16 -5.46
CA ASN A 80 8.73 10.67 -5.79
C ASN A 80 8.80 12.20 -5.98
N GLY A 81 7.67 12.88 -6.18
CA GLY A 81 7.62 14.33 -6.32
C GLY A 81 8.05 15.10 -5.07
N ALA A 82 8.18 14.42 -3.92
CA ALA A 82 8.69 15.01 -2.68
C ALA A 82 10.22 15.15 -2.65
N ASN A 83 10.93 14.50 -3.57
CA ASN A 83 12.38 14.41 -3.55
C ASN A 83 13.02 15.61 -4.24
N HIS A 84 13.87 16.34 -3.51
CA HIS A 84 14.64 17.46 -4.04
C HIS A 84 15.97 16.96 -4.62
N ARG A 85 16.51 17.69 -5.60
CA ARG A 85 17.90 17.54 -6.08
C ARG A 85 18.88 17.74 -4.90
N MET A 86 19.92 16.91 -4.78
CA MET A 86 20.82 16.89 -3.61
C MET A 86 22.33 16.85 -3.94
N ASP A 87 22.72 16.82 -5.21
CA ASP A 87 24.11 16.82 -5.67
C ASP A 87 24.77 18.22 -5.63
N GLY A 88 23.96 19.28 -5.56
CA GLY A 88 24.41 20.67 -5.48
C GLY A 88 24.71 21.17 -4.06
N ILE A 89 25.08 22.45 -3.97
CA ILE A 89 25.33 23.15 -2.70
C ILE A 89 24.02 23.41 -1.92
N THR A 90 22.87 23.34 -2.59
CA THR A 90 21.54 23.62 -2.02
C THR A 90 20.51 22.65 -2.57
N THR A 91 19.49 22.37 -1.77
CA THR A 91 18.29 21.62 -2.15
C THR A 91 17.11 22.54 -2.51
N TYR A 92 17.30 23.87 -2.51
CA TYR A 92 16.23 24.82 -2.78
C TYR A 92 15.73 24.71 -4.24
N PRO A 93 14.43 24.49 -4.49
CA PRO A 93 13.90 24.24 -5.83
C PRO A 93 13.64 25.56 -6.56
N PHE A 94 14.70 26.29 -6.93
CA PHE A 94 14.56 27.59 -7.63
C PHE A 94 13.60 27.52 -8.83
N ASN A 95 13.65 26.41 -9.58
CA ASN A 95 12.89 26.21 -10.80
C ASN A 95 11.37 26.32 -10.64
N ILE A 96 10.80 26.03 -9.47
CA ILE A 96 9.34 26.02 -9.29
C ILE A 96 8.74 27.43 -9.10
N PHE A 97 9.58 28.46 -8.87
CA PHE A 97 9.13 29.83 -8.63
C PHE A 97 9.11 30.71 -9.90
N GLY A 98 9.61 30.21 -11.03
CA GLY A 98 9.59 30.89 -12.32
C GLY A 98 10.51 32.12 -12.42
N CYS A 99 10.15 33.07 -13.29
CA CYS A 99 10.87 34.34 -13.50
C CYS A 99 12.34 34.16 -13.94
N GLY A 100 12.62 33.16 -14.79
CA GLY A 100 13.95 32.83 -15.28
C GLY A 100 14.70 31.85 -14.38
N TRP A 101 14.15 31.47 -13.23
CA TRP A 101 14.73 30.42 -12.38
C TRP A 101 14.43 29.01 -12.90
N GLU A 102 13.43 28.85 -13.78
CA GLU A 102 13.19 27.62 -14.53
C GLU A 102 14.39 27.17 -15.39
N LYS A 103 15.39 28.05 -15.61
CA LYS A 103 16.66 27.72 -16.29
C LYS A 103 17.46 26.58 -15.64
N VAL A 104 17.19 26.29 -14.36
CA VAL A 104 17.82 25.19 -13.60
C VAL A 104 16.82 24.08 -13.25
N THR A 105 15.76 23.91 -14.06
CA THR A 105 14.84 22.78 -13.91
C THR A 105 15.61 21.46 -14.01
N PRO A 106 15.58 20.60 -12.97
CA PRO A 106 16.30 19.34 -13.01
C PRO A 106 15.65 18.39 -14.02
N THR A 107 16.49 17.61 -14.67
CA THR A 107 16.06 16.38 -15.35
C THR A 107 15.66 15.32 -14.32
N VAL A 108 14.94 14.28 -14.75
CA VAL A 108 14.56 13.17 -13.86
C VAL A 108 15.79 12.47 -13.28
N ASP A 109 16.86 12.32 -14.06
CA ASP A 109 18.11 11.67 -13.64
C ASP A 109 18.88 12.47 -12.56
N GLU A 110 18.61 13.77 -12.44
CA GLU A 110 19.18 14.63 -11.39
C GLU A 110 18.36 14.62 -10.09
N LEU A 111 17.17 14.00 -10.10
CA LEU A 111 16.35 13.83 -8.92
C LEU A 111 16.65 12.47 -8.27
N PRO A 112 16.59 12.36 -6.93
CA PRO A 112 16.74 11.07 -6.25
C PRO A 112 15.45 10.26 -6.37
N PHE A 113 15.19 9.77 -7.58
CA PHE A 113 14.03 8.96 -7.92
C PHE A 113 14.20 7.53 -7.37
N LYS A 114 13.20 7.02 -6.67
CA LYS A 114 13.22 5.74 -5.96
C LYS A 114 12.38 4.66 -6.61
N GLY A 115 11.72 4.96 -7.74
CA GLY A 115 10.83 4.05 -8.43
C GLY A 115 9.46 3.93 -7.76
N ASP A 116 8.74 2.88 -8.14
CA ASP A 116 7.35 2.65 -7.74
C ASP A 116 7.23 2.23 -6.27
N THR A 117 6.13 2.66 -5.65
CA THR A 117 5.71 2.13 -4.34
C THR A 117 4.77 0.95 -4.57
N VAL A 118 5.12 -0.22 -4.05
CA VAL A 118 4.39 -1.47 -4.30
C VAL A 118 3.98 -2.12 -2.99
N ILE A 119 2.68 -2.26 -2.77
CA ILE A 119 2.09 -3.02 -1.67
C ILE A 119 1.57 -4.33 -2.25
N GLY A 120 1.98 -5.45 -1.65
CA GLY A 120 1.53 -6.79 -2.02
C GLY A 120 0.05 -7.04 -1.71
N ASN A 121 -0.31 -8.31 -1.59
CA ASN A 121 -1.65 -8.80 -1.26
C ASN A 121 -1.72 -9.16 0.23
N ASP A 122 -2.92 -9.18 0.80
CA ASP A 122 -3.12 -9.54 2.23
C ASP A 122 -2.30 -8.67 3.22
N VAL A 123 -1.96 -7.44 2.84
CA VAL A 123 -1.18 -6.54 3.69
C VAL A 123 -2.09 -5.80 4.66
N TRP A 124 -1.71 -5.78 5.93
CA TRP A 124 -2.37 -4.97 6.96
C TRP A 124 -1.52 -3.75 7.32
N ILE A 125 -2.04 -2.56 7.02
CA ILE A 125 -1.39 -1.29 7.32
C ILE A 125 -2.15 -0.58 8.45
N GLY A 126 -1.50 -0.45 9.60
CA GLY A 126 -2.03 0.22 10.78
C GLY A 126 -2.26 1.72 10.59
N GLN A 127 -3.00 2.31 11.53
CA GLN A 127 -3.42 3.70 11.49
C GLN A 127 -2.20 4.65 11.43
N ASN A 128 -2.30 5.75 10.68
CA ASN A 128 -1.26 6.79 10.57
C ASN A 128 0.13 6.29 10.12
N VAL A 129 0.21 5.19 9.37
CA VAL A 129 1.47 4.75 8.77
C VAL A 129 1.84 5.67 7.61
N THR A 130 3.12 6.02 7.47
CA THR A 130 3.65 6.71 6.30
C THR A 130 4.55 5.76 5.52
N ILE A 131 4.23 5.51 4.25
CA ILE A 131 5.04 4.74 3.30
C ILE A 131 5.84 5.73 2.45
N MET A 132 7.18 5.63 2.49
CA MET A 132 8.08 6.51 1.74
C MET A 132 8.25 6.06 0.28
N PRO A 133 8.76 6.93 -0.62
CA PRO A 133 8.84 6.63 -2.04
C PRO A 133 9.71 5.40 -2.34
N GLY A 134 9.25 4.57 -3.28
CA GLY A 134 10.00 3.42 -3.80
C GLY A 134 9.99 2.18 -2.90
N VAL A 135 9.24 2.20 -1.80
CA VAL A 135 9.15 1.09 -0.85
C VAL A 135 8.31 -0.05 -1.42
N LYS A 136 8.79 -1.27 -1.24
CA LYS A 136 8.05 -2.51 -1.52
C LYS A 136 7.65 -3.20 -0.22
N VAL A 137 6.36 -3.49 -0.07
CA VAL A 137 5.80 -4.22 1.07
C VAL A 137 5.31 -5.58 0.59
N GLY A 138 5.95 -6.66 1.06
CA GLY A 138 5.65 -8.02 0.67
C GLY A 138 4.27 -8.51 1.10
N ASP A 139 3.78 -9.56 0.43
CA ASP A 139 2.47 -10.17 0.70
C ASP A 139 2.34 -10.59 2.18
N GLY A 140 1.15 -10.42 2.77
CA GLY A 140 0.88 -10.83 4.14
C GLY A 140 1.62 -10.03 5.21
N ALA A 141 2.33 -8.96 4.86
CA ALA A 141 3.04 -8.14 5.86
C ALA A 141 2.07 -7.35 6.75
N ILE A 142 2.54 -7.01 7.96
CA ILE A 142 1.82 -6.18 8.92
C ILE A 142 2.69 -4.97 9.27
N ILE A 143 2.15 -3.77 9.10
CA ILE A 143 2.81 -2.53 9.52
C ILE A 143 2.07 -1.95 10.72
N ALA A 144 2.75 -1.86 11.86
CA ALA A 144 2.17 -1.31 13.08
C ALA A 144 1.79 0.18 12.91
N SER A 145 0.74 0.61 13.59
CA SER A 145 0.29 2.01 13.56
C SER A 145 1.40 3.02 13.90
N ASN A 146 1.30 4.22 13.32
CA ASN A 146 2.25 5.33 13.48
C ASN A 146 3.69 5.02 13.02
N SER A 147 3.87 4.06 12.10
CA SER A 147 5.18 3.71 11.56
C SER A 147 5.55 4.53 10.34
N THR A 148 6.85 4.79 10.14
CA THR A 148 7.39 5.39 8.91
C THR A 148 8.25 4.36 8.18
N VAL A 149 7.70 3.78 7.12
CA VAL A 149 8.35 2.75 6.32
C VAL A 149 9.28 3.40 5.31
N VAL A 150 10.59 3.28 5.55
CA VAL A 150 11.66 3.92 4.75
C VAL A 150 12.48 2.92 3.93
N ARG A 151 12.16 1.63 4.03
CA ARG A 151 12.83 0.50 3.37
C ARG A 151 11.81 -0.60 3.11
N ASP A 152 12.16 -1.52 2.22
CA ASP A 152 11.33 -2.67 1.89
C ASP A 152 11.00 -3.54 3.10
N VAL A 153 9.83 -4.15 3.06
CA VAL A 153 9.27 -5.01 4.09
C VAL A 153 9.08 -6.41 3.53
N GLU A 154 9.70 -7.38 4.18
CA GLU A 154 9.64 -8.78 3.76
C GLU A 154 8.23 -9.37 3.89
N PRO A 155 7.81 -10.31 3.02
CA PRO A 155 6.51 -10.95 3.11
C PRO A 155 6.28 -11.63 4.47
N TYR A 156 5.04 -11.61 4.94
CA TYR A 156 4.61 -12.24 6.19
C TYR A 156 5.44 -11.84 7.43
N THR A 157 5.97 -10.62 7.43
CA THR A 157 6.66 -10.05 8.60
C THR A 157 5.88 -8.91 9.23
N ILE A 158 6.23 -8.58 10.47
CA ILE A 158 5.67 -7.46 11.21
C ILE A 158 6.76 -6.40 11.38
N TYR A 159 6.47 -5.18 10.94
CA TYR A 159 7.36 -4.02 11.08
C TYR A 159 6.67 -2.93 11.90
N GLY A 160 7.46 -2.12 12.59
CA GLY A 160 6.92 -0.94 13.30
C GLY A 160 7.96 0.10 13.71
N GLY A 161 7.51 1.32 13.96
CA GLY A 161 8.33 2.44 14.46
C GLY A 161 8.68 3.49 13.40
N ASN A 162 9.48 4.48 13.80
CA ASN A 162 9.99 5.54 12.93
C ASN A 162 11.50 5.74 13.17
N PRO A 163 12.38 5.28 12.25
CA PRO A 163 12.07 4.48 11.06
C PRO A 163 11.49 3.11 11.45
N ALA A 164 10.63 2.55 10.59
CA ALA A 164 10.05 1.22 10.79
C ALA A 164 11.16 0.16 10.80
N LYS A 165 11.13 -0.72 11.80
CA LYS A 165 12.10 -1.81 11.98
C LYS A 165 11.35 -3.13 12.01
N PHE A 166 12.04 -4.18 11.58
CA PHE A 166 11.60 -5.56 11.74
C PHE A 166 11.31 -5.85 13.22
N ILE A 167 10.16 -6.44 13.50
CA ILE A 167 9.75 -6.89 14.84
C ILE A 167 9.84 -8.42 14.91
N LYS A 168 9.11 -9.12 14.04
CA LYS A 168 9.11 -10.59 13.95
C LYS A 168 8.52 -11.09 12.64
N LYS A 169 8.76 -12.36 12.31
CA LYS A 169 7.98 -13.10 11.31
C LYS A 169 6.61 -13.48 11.89
N ARG A 170 5.57 -13.55 11.05
CA ARG A 170 4.25 -14.07 11.42
C ARG A 170 4.28 -15.59 11.61
N PHE A 171 5.05 -16.28 10.76
CA PHE A 171 5.13 -17.74 10.69
C PHE A 171 6.59 -18.23 10.50
N SER A 172 6.81 -19.55 10.48
CA SER A 172 8.09 -20.15 10.10
C SER A 172 8.38 -19.93 8.62
N ASP A 173 9.65 -20.05 8.22
CA ASP A 173 10.06 -19.85 6.83
C ASP A 173 9.39 -20.83 5.86
N GLU A 174 9.20 -22.09 6.27
CA GLU A 174 8.48 -23.11 5.49
C GLU A 174 7.03 -22.71 5.22
N LYS A 175 6.34 -22.18 6.25
CA LYS A 175 4.97 -21.68 6.14
C LYS A 175 4.87 -20.46 5.24
N ILE A 176 5.83 -19.55 5.35
CA ILE A 176 5.90 -18.36 4.50
C ILE A 176 6.10 -18.77 3.04
N GLU A 177 7.04 -19.67 2.76
CA GLU A 177 7.29 -20.17 1.41
C GLU A 177 6.05 -20.86 0.82
N PHE A 178 5.37 -21.68 1.62
CA PHE A 178 4.12 -22.31 1.21
C PHE A 178 3.05 -21.27 0.86
N LEU A 179 2.81 -20.29 1.73
CA LEU A 179 1.81 -19.24 1.51
C LEU A 179 2.09 -18.40 0.26
N LEU A 180 3.36 -18.08 0.00
CA LEU A 180 3.79 -17.37 -1.20
C LEU A 180 3.58 -18.18 -2.49
N LYS A 181 3.58 -19.51 -2.40
CA LYS A 181 3.20 -20.41 -3.51
C LYS A 181 1.68 -20.56 -3.62
N LEU A 182 0.97 -20.59 -2.48
CA LEU A 182 -0.47 -20.80 -2.41
C LEU A 182 -1.25 -19.68 -3.10
N GLN A 183 -0.80 -18.43 -2.89
CA GLN A 183 -1.37 -17.20 -3.46
C GLN A 183 -2.91 -17.20 -3.44
N TRP A 184 -3.48 -17.45 -2.27
CA TRP A 184 -4.92 -17.66 -2.12
C TRP A 184 -5.76 -16.47 -2.64
N TRP A 185 -5.19 -15.26 -2.62
CA TRP A 185 -5.78 -14.04 -3.19
C TRP A 185 -6.03 -14.10 -4.71
N ASN A 186 -5.48 -15.09 -5.40
CA ASN A 186 -5.72 -15.36 -6.82
C ASN A 186 -6.79 -16.44 -7.07
N TRP A 187 -7.34 -17.05 -6.03
CA TRP A 187 -8.44 -17.99 -6.17
C TRP A 187 -9.73 -17.27 -6.59
N ASP A 188 -10.64 -18.02 -7.22
CA ASP A 188 -12.00 -17.55 -7.44
C ASP A 188 -12.79 -17.43 -6.12
N GLU A 189 -13.90 -16.70 -6.17
CA GLU A 189 -14.72 -16.37 -5.01
C GLU A 189 -15.33 -17.62 -4.34
N GLU A 190 -15.64 -18.65 -5.12
CA GLU A 190 -16.21 -19.90 -4.61
C GLU A 190 -15.17 -20.70 -3.81
N LYS A 191 -13.95 -20.81 -4.34
CA LYS A 191 -12.85 -21.46 -3.64
C LYS A 191 -12.46 -20.70 -2.37
N ILE A 192 -12.46 -19.36 -2.38
CA ILE A 192 -12.24 -18.56 -1.17
C ILE A 192 -13.34 -18.85 -0.15
N PHE A 193 -14.61 -18.77 -0.55
CA PHE A 193 -15.76 -19.01 0.34
C PHE A 193 -15.70 -20.39 1.01
N ASN A 194 -15.41 -21.43 0.24
CA ASN A 194 -15.31 -22.81 0.75
C ASN A 194 -14.09 -23.06 1.65
N ASN A 195 -13.16 -22.10 1.76
CA ASN A 195 -11.94 -22.21 2.57
C ASN A 195 -11.82 -21.09 3.62
N LEU A 196 -12.89 -20.35 3.93
CA LEU A 196 -12.80 -19.23 4.88
C LEU A 196 -12.32 -19.67 6.26
N GLU A 197 -12.81 -20.79 6.79
CA GLU A 197 -12.37 -21.35 8.07
C GLU A 197 -10.89 -21.72 8.04
N ASN A 198 -10.42 -22.22 6.89
CA ASN A 198 -9.02 -22.59 6.70
C ASN A 198 -8.10 -21.35 6.62
N LEU A 199 -8.54 -20.31 5.92
CA LEU A 199 -7.78 -19.07 5.73
C LEU A 199 -7.70 -18.21 7.00
N THR A 200 -8.64 -18.37 7.92
CA THR A 200 -8.80 -17.48 9.10
C THR A 200 -8.36 -18.11 10.42
N SER A 201 -7.77 -19.30 10.40
CA SER A 201 -7.34 -20.00 11.62
C SER A 201 -5.97 -20.66 11.48
N GLU A 202 -5.25 -20.80 12.60
CA GLU A 202 -3.97 -21.52 12.62
C GLU A 202 -4.17 -23.00 12.28
N VAL A 203 -5.21 -23.63 12.81
CA VAL A 203 -5.60 -25.02 12.47
C VAL A 203 -5.87 -25.14 10.97
N GLY A 204 -6.53 -24.14 10.39
CA GLY A 204 -6.79 -24.05 8.97
C GLY A 204 -5.54 -23.95 8.10
N LEU A 205 -4.54 -23.17 8.54
CA LEU A 205 -3.24 -23.11 7.88
C LEU A 205 -2.55 -24.48 7.88
N GLU A 206 -2.59 -25.21 9.00
CA GLU A 206 -2.04 -26.57 9.08
C GLU A 206 -2.76 -27.57 8.17
N GLN A 207 -4.05 -27.37 7.91
CA GLN A 207 -4.82 -28.21 6.98
C GLN A 207 -4.52 -27.93 5.50
N LEU A 208 -4.01 -26.73 5.19
CA LEU A 208 -3.66 -26.33 3.82
C LEU A 208 -2.24 -26.74 3.43
N LEU A 209 -1.32 -26.81 4.39
CA LEU A 209 0.07 -27.28 4.21
C LEU A 209 0.14 -28.72 3.69
#